data_AF-A0A6L9IPQ3-F1
#
_entry.id   AF-A0A6L9IPQ3-F1
#
_cell.length_a   1.000
_cell.length_b   1.000
_cell.length_c   1.000
_cell.angle_alpha   90.00
_cell.angle_beta   90.00
_cell.angle_gamma   90.00
#
_symmetry.space_group_name_H-M   'P 1'
#
loop_
_entity.id
_entity.type
_entity.pdbx_description
1 polymer ?
#
loop_
_entity_poly.entity_id
_entity_poly.type
_entity_poly.pdbx_seq_one_letter_code
_entity_poly.pdbx_strand_id
1 'polypeptide(L)'
;MYIRWIVRGHKNEEVADVTFHDAYLVESYRDDAGRPRQRTISYLGNIRQIGERFPGIERELFLLRAELILGGIAELSDADRKDVLQQLQQRVPPLTEGEVREAFEGNLRWYFRWWQDNGGTPSADEILQMIRNAAQSAGSISL
;
A
#
# COMPACT_ATOMS: atom_id res chain seq x y z
N MET A 1 8.99 -5.60 -18.16
CA MET A 1 7.59 -5.11 -18.06
C MET A 1 7.61 -3.74 -17.39
N TYR A 2 6.51 -3.00 -17.35
CA TYR A 2 6.49 -1.70 -16.69
C TYR A 2 5.14 -1.37 -16.05
N ILE A 3 5.13 -0.43 -15.11
CA ILE A 3 3.90 0.12 -14.52
C ILE A 3 3.34 1.24 -15.39
N ARG A 4 2.12 1.06 -15.88
CA ARG A 4 1.32 2.15 -16.44
C ARG A 4 0.44 2.73 -15.35
N TRP A 5 0.62 4.02 -15.07
CA TRP A 5 -0.23 4.80 -14.18
C TRP A 5 -1.33 5.49 -14.97
N ILE A 6 -2.58 5.34 -14.54
CA ILE A 6 -3.70 6.16 -14.99
C ILE A 6 -4.09 7.08 -13.84
N VAL A 7 -4.11 8.38 -14.10
CA VAL A 7 -4.36 9.41 -13.09
C VAL A 7 -5.70 10.09 -13.40
N ARG A 8 -6.57 10.19 -12.40
CA ARG A 8 -7.92 10.77 -12.54
C ARG A 8 -8.20 11.72 -11.39
N GLY A 9 -8.58 12.95 -11.69
CA GLY A 9 -9.06 13.89 -10.67
C GLY A 9 -10.43 13.48 -10.12
N HIS A 10 -10.76 13.95 -8.92
CA HIS A 10 -12.12 13.87 -8.41
C HIS A 10 -13.07 14.68 -9.31
N LYS A 11 -14.29 14.19 -9.56
CA LYS A 11 -15.24 14.87 -10.48
C LYS A 11 -15.61 16.29 -10.05
N ASN A 12 -15.50 16.57 -8.75
CA ASN A 12 -15.74 17.88 -8.14
C ASN A 12 -14.46 18.29 -7.40
N GLU A 13 -13.48 18.83 -8.14
CA GLU A 13 -12.19 19.26 -7.58
C GLU A 13 -12.36 20.43 -6.59
N GLU A 14 -13.42 21.23 -6.73
CA GLU A 14 -13.77 22.32 -5.79
C GLU A 14 -14.19 21.82 -4.40
N VAL A 15 -14.58 20.54 -4.26
CA VAL A 15 -15.10 19.97 -3.02
C VAL A 15 -14.06 19.09 -2.32
N ALA A 16 -13.18 18.45 -3.08
CA ALA A 16 -12.17 17.56 -2.55
C ALA A 16 -10.93 17.57 -3.44
N ASP A 17 -9.81 17.99 -2.85
CA ASP A 17 -8.48 17.93 -3.47
C ASP A 17 -7.95 16.49 -3.40
N VAL A 18 -8.51 15.64 -4.27
CA VAL A 18 -8.22 14.21 -4.32
C VAL A 18 -7.97 13.78 -5.76
N THR A 19 -6.85 13.08 -5.96
CA THR A 19 -6.48 12.46 -7.23
C THR A 19 -6.36 10.95 -7.05
N PHE A 20 -6.86 10.18 -8.01
CA PHE A 20 -6.83 8.72 -8.01
C PHE A 20 -5.74 8.23 -8.95
N HIS A 21 -4.89 7.33 -8.46
CA HIS A 21 -3.79 6.73 -9.21
C HIS A 21 -4.00 5.22 -9.33
N ASP A 22 -4.38 4.78 -10.53
CA ASP A 22 -4.56 3.38 -10.87
C ASP A 22 -3.26 2.81 -11.47
N ALA A 23 -2.76 1.71 -10.91
CA ALA A 23 -1.55 1.04 -11.38
C ALA A 23 -1.88 -0.22 -12.18
N TYR A 24 -1.32 -0.34 -13.39
CA TYR A 24 -1.44 -1.52 -14.24
C TYR A 24 -0.06 -2.06 -14.58
N LEU A 25 0.13 -3.37 -14.43
CA LEU A 25 1.28 -4.07 -14.97
C LEU A 25 1.07 -4.28 -16.48
N VAL A 26 1.99 -3.77 -17.29
CA VAL A 26 1.93 -3.85 -18.74
C VAL A 26 3.18 -4.53 -19.29
N GLU A 27 2.98 -5.42 -20.24
CA GLU A 27 4.06 -6.00 -21.04
C GLU A 27 4.11 -5.34 -22.42
N SER A 28 5.32 -4.99 -22.84
CA SER A 28 5.62 -4.54 -24.20
C SER A 28 6.35 -5.66 -24.92
N TYR A 29 5.87 -6.03 -26.11
CA TYR A 29 6.43 -7.10 -26.93
C TYR A 29 6.36 -6.72 -28.42
N ARG A 30 6.92 -7.52 -29.32
CA ARG A 30 6.75 -7.36 -30.77
C ARG A 30 5.90 -8.51 -31.31
N ASP A 31 4.97 -8.20 -32.21
CA ASP A 31 4.22 -9.22 -32.94
C ASP A 31 5.08 -9.89 -34.03
N ASP A 32 4.53 -10.90 -34.70
CA ASP A 32 5.24 -11.66 -35.75
C ASP A 32 5.70 -10.78 -36.93
N ALA A 33 5.05 -9.63 -37.14
CA ALA A 33 5.45 -8.64 -38.13
C ALA A 33 6.49 -7.63 -37.58
N GLY A 34 7.03 -7.88 -36.39
CA GLY A 34 7.99 -7.03 -35.69
C GLY A 34 7.40 -5.74 -35.13
N ARG A 35 6.07 -5.54 -35.16
CA ARG A 35 5.44 -4.28 -34.72
C ARG A 35 5.31 -4.27 -33.20
N PRO A 36 5.58 -3.13 -32.53
CA PRO A 36 5.43 -3.03 -31.09
C PRO A 36 3.97 -3.20 -30.68
N ARG A 37 3.73 -4.05 -29.69
CA ARG A 37 2.43 -4.31 -29.07
C ARG A 37 2.55 -4.21 -27.56
N GLN A 38 1.41 -3.97 -26.93
CA GLN A 38 1.31 -3.92 -25.48
C GLN A 38 0.07 -4.68 -25.03
N ARG A 39 0.20 -5.39 -23.91
CA ARG A 39 -0.93 -6.01 -23.22
C ARG A 39 -0.88 -5.69 -21.74
N THR A 40 -2.07 -5.46 -21.16
CA THR A 40 -2.22 -5.34 -19.72
C THR A 40 -2.17 -6.75 -19.13
N ILE A 41 -1.24 -6.99 -18.20
CA ILE A 41 -1.14 -8.26 -17.48
C ILE A 41 -2.11 -8.25 -16.30
N SER A 42 -2.06 -7.20 -15.47
CA SER A 42 -2.87 -7.13 -14.26
C SER A 42 -3.12 -5.69 -13.82
N TYR A 43 -4.20 -5.49 -13.10
CA TYR A 43 -4.46 -4.29 -12.33
C TYR A 43 -3.92 -4.49 -10.90
N LEU A 44 -2.98 -3.64 -10.50
CA LEU A 44 -2.26 -3.77 -9.22
C LEU A 44 -2.91 -2.99 -8.08
N GLY A 45 -3.89 -2.13 -8.39
CA GLY A 45 -4.68 -1.41 -7.40
C GLY A 45 -4.76 0.09 -7.65
N ASN A 46 -5.44 0.76 -6.73
CA ASN A 46 -5.62 2.20 -6.70
C ASN A 46 -5.09 2.78 -5.39
N ILE A 47 -4.51 3.96 -5.47
CA ILE A 47 -4.18 4.80 -4.32
C ILE A 47 -4.66 6.22 -4.54
N ARG A 48 -5.14 6.86 -3.46
CA ARG A 48 -5.60 8.24 -3.47
C ARG A 48 -4.47 9.16 -3.01
N GLN A 49 -4.26 10.22 -3.77
CA GLN A 49 -3.45 11.36 -3.37
C GLN A 49 -4.41 12.43 -2.84
N ILE A 50 -4.15 12.94 -1.63
CA ILE A 50 -4.92 14.04 -1.03
C ILE A 50 -3.97 15.24 -0.94
N GLY A 51 -4.30 16.31 -1.65
CA GLY A 51 -3.35 17.37 -1.94
C GLY A 51 -2.07 16.82 -2.58
N GLU A 52 -0.92 17.07 -1.96
CA GLU A 52 0.38 16.66 -2.50
C GLU A 52 0.89 15.31 -1.97
N ARG A 53 0.09 14.58 -1.19
CA ARG A 53 0.57 13.40 -0.45
C ARG A 53 -0.28 12.17 -0.67
N PHE A 54 0.37 11.02 -0.72
CA PHE A 54 -0.27 9.73 -0.52
C PHE A 54 -0.37 9.43 0.98
N PRO A 55 -1.57 9.22 1.54
CA PRO A 55 -1.72 8.91 2.96
C PRO A 55 -0.92 7.66 3.36
N GLY A 56 -0.21 7.71 4.49
CA GLY A 56 0.74 6.66 4.87
C GLY A 56 0.14 5.24 4.88
N ILE A 57 -0.94 5.02 5.63
CA ILE A 57 -1.55 3.69 5.71
C ILE A 57 -2.10 3.20 4.35
N GLU A 58 -2.57 4.11 3.49
CA GLU A 58 -3.03 3.76 2.15
C GLU A 58 -1.88 3.33 1.24
N ARG A 59 -0.68 3.92 1.40
CA ARG A 59 0.52 3.48 0.69
C ARG A 59 0.86 2.03 1.03
N GLU A 60 0.88 1.70 2.31
CA GLU A 60 1.23 0.35 2.76
C GLU A 60 0.20 -0.68 2.28
N LEU A 61 -1.09 -0.38 2.44
CA LEU A 61 -2.17 -1.25 1.94
C LEU A 61 -2.13 -1.41 0.42
N PHE A 62 -1.76 -0.37 -0.33
CA PHE A 62 -1.56 -0.47 -1.77
C PHE A 62 -0.39 -1.39 -2.13
N LEU A 63 0.79 -1.18 -1.52
CA LEU A 63 1.99 -1.97 -1.80
C LEU A 63 1.81 -3.45 -1.44
N LEU A 64 1.23 -3.75 -0.26
CA LEU A 64 0.94 -5.12 0.17
C LEU A 64 -0.01 -5.83 -0.79
N ARG A 65 -1.10 -5.16 -1.21
CA ARG A 65 -2.04 -5.74 -2.20
C ARG A 65 -1.35 -5.98 -3.53
N ALA A 66 -0.54 -5.04 -4.01
CA ALA A 66 0.20 -5.20 -5.24
C ALA A 66 1.18 -6.39 -5.16
N GLU A 67 1.93 -6.53 -4.07
CA GLU A 67 2.83 -7.66 -3.83
C GLU A 67 2.09 -9.01 -3.87
N LEU A 68 0.94 -9.12 -3.19
CA LEU A 68 0.11 -10.32 -3.22
C LEU A 68 -0.39 -10.65 -4.64
N ILE A 69 -0.83 -9.63 -5.40
CA ILE A 69 -1.27 -9.82 -6.80
C ILE A 69 -0.10 -10.31 -7.65
N LEU A 70 1.09 -9.71 -7.52
CA LEU A 70 2.29 -10.11 -8.26
C LEU A 70 2.71 -11.55 -7.93
N GLY A 71 2.62 -11.96 -6.66
CA GLY A 71 2.87 -13.33 -6.23
C GLY A 71 1.93 -14.36 -6.85
N GLY A 72 0.72 -13.95 -7.23
CA GLY A 72 -0.28 -14.78 -7.89
C GLY A 72 -0.13 -14.92 -9.41
N ILE A 73 0.75 -14.14 -10.06
CA ILE A 73 0.97 -14.22 -11.52
C ILE A 73 2.06 -15.26 -11.79
N ALA A 74 1.67 -16.35 -12.47
CA ALA A 74 2.53 -17.52 -12.69
C ALA A 74 3.67 -17.24 -13.67
N GLU A 75 3.46 -16.33 -14.62
CA GLU A 75 4.41 -15.97 -15.67
C GLU A 75 5.52 -15.02 -15.19
N LEU A 76 5.40 -14.47 -13.97
CA LEU A 76 6.41 -13.59 -13.39
C LEU A 76 7.44 -14.40 -12.59
N SER A 77 8.72 -14.19 -12.91
CA SER A 77 9.80 -14.65 -12.05
C SER A 77 9.90 -13.80 -10.77
N ASP A 78 10.60 -14.28 -9.75
CA ASP A 78 10.85 -13.48 -8.54
C ASP A 78 11.64 -12.19 -8.82
N ALA A 79 12.51 -12.23 -9.83
CA ALA A 79 13.22 -11.04 -10.30
C ALA A 79 12.27 -10.01 -10.91
N ASP A 80 11.31 -10.46 -11.75
CA ASP A 80 10.29 -9.57 -12.32
C ASP A 80 9.41 -8.97 -11.23
N ARG A 81 8.99 -9.77 -10.25
CA ARG A 81 8.18 -9.30 -9.12
C ARG A 81 8.90 -8.22 -8.33
N LYS A 82 10.18 -8.43 -8.03
CA LYS A 82 11.02 -7.45 -7.32
C LYS A 82 11.21 -6.16 -8.12
N ASP A 83 11.48 -6.26 -9.42
CA ASP A 83 11.62 -5.09 -10.30
C ASP A 83 10.32 -4.28 -10.37
N VAL A 84 9.18 -4.96 -10.57
CA VAL A 84 7.86 -4.32 -10.62
C VAL A 84 7.52 -3.65 -9.29
N LEU A 85 7.80 -4.29 -8.15
CA LEU A 85 7.59 -3.69 -6.83
C LEU A 85 8.47 -2.45 -6.63
N GLN A 86 9.72 -2.48 -7.08
CA GLN A 86 10.61 -1.32 -7.04
C GLN A 86 10.07 -0.17 -7.91
N GLN A 87 9.52 -0.46 -9.10
CA GLN A 87 8.87 0.55 -9.94
C GLN A 87 7.65 1.19 -9.26
N LEU A 88 6.84 0.40 -8.53
CA LEU A 88 5.74 0.93 -7.72
C LEU A 88 6.26 1.87 -6.63
N GLN A 89 7.31 1.45 -5.93
CA GLN A 89 7.92 2.20 -4.82
C GLN A 89 8.55 3.53 -5.25
N GLN A 90 8.96 3.67 -6.52
CA GLN A 90 9.43 4.96 -7.05
C GLN A 90 8.33 6.03 -7.05
N ARG A 91 7.06 5.65 -7.21
CA ARG A 91 5.93 6.59 -7.17
C ARG A 91 5.24 6.61 -5.81
N VAL A 92 5.11 5.45 -5.19
CA VAL A 92 4.46 5.25 -3.90
C VAL A 92 5.52 4.73 -2.93
N PRO A 93 6.33 5.63 -2.34
CA PRO A 93 7.45 5.21 -1.49
C PRO A 93 6.94 4.49 -0.25
N PRO A 94 7.70 3.48 0.25
CA PRO A 94 7.38 2.85 1.53
C PRO A 94 7.35 3.88 2.67
N LEU A 95 6.75 3.50 3.79
CA LEU A 95 6.71 4.36 4.96
C LEU A 95 8.11 4.63 5.51
N THR A 96 8.35 5.87 5.92
CA THR A 96 9.52 6.22 6.73
C THR A 96 9.30 5.82 8.18
N GLU A 97 10.38 5.71 8.97
CA GLU A 97 10.30 5.42 10.40
C GLU A 97 9.36 6.38 11.15
N GLY A 98 9.45 7.68 10.85
CA GLY A 98 8.58 8.70 11.44
C GLY A 98 7.11 8.45 11.13
N GLU A 99 6.80 8.13 9.88
CA GLU A 99 5.42 7.85 9.45
C GLU A 99 4.86 6.56 10.06
N VAL A 100 5.70 5.54 10.26
CA VAL A 100 5.30 4.31 10.97
C VAL A 100 4.97 4.62 12.43
N ARG A 101 5.80 5.42 13.11
CA ARG A 101 5.55 5.84 14.51
C ARG A 101 4.26 6.66 14.62
N GLU A 102 4.08 7.65 13.74
CA GLU A 102 2.86 8.47 13.70
C GLU A 102 1.62 7.62 13.45
N ALA A 103 1.69 6.67 12.50
CA ALA A 103 0.59 5.76 12.22
C ALA A 103 0.27 4.87 13.43
N PHE A 104 1.29 4.33 14.10
CA PHE A 104 1.12 3.51 15.29
C PHE A 104 0.41 4.27 16.42
N GLU A 105 0.90 5.47 16.75
CA GLU A 105 0.30 6.34 17.78
C GLU A 105 -1.12 6.78 17.41
N GLY A 106 -1.36 7.08 16.13
CA GLY A 106 -2.68 7.41 15.59
C GLY A 106 -3.68 6.26 15.75
N ASN A 107 -3.26 5.03 15.42
CA ASN A 107 -4.10 3.84 15.59
C ASN A 107 -4.39 3.55 17.07
N LEU A 108 -3.39 3.66 17.97
CA LEU A 108 -3.63 3.54 19.41
C LEU A 108 -4.67 4.54 19.89
N ARG A 109 -4.55 5.80 19.50
CA ARG A 109 -5.52 6.85 19.86
C ARG A 109 -6.93 6.51 19.37
N TRP A 110 -7.05 5.96 18.17
CA TRP A 110 -8.33 5.50 17.63
C TRP A 110 -8.92 4.35 18.45
N TYR A 111 -8.12 3.32 18.78
CA TYR A 111 -8.57 2.21 19.62
C TYR A 111 -9.05 2.69 20.99
N PHE A 112 -8.30 3.58 21.65
CA PHE A 112 -8.70 4.17 22.92
C PHE A 112 -10.02 4.93 22.83
N ARG A 113 -10.20 5.75 21.80
CA ARG A 113 -11.47 6.45 21.58
C ARG A 113 -12.62 5.47 21.40
N TRP A 114 -12.43 4.46 20.56
CA TRP A 114 -13.45 3.45 20.32
C TRP A 114 -13.84 2.72 21.61
N TRP A 115 -12.88 2.31 22.44
CA TRP A 115 -13.18 1.66 23.73
C TRP A 115 -13.86 2.58 24.74
N GLN A 116 -13.53 3.88 24.74
CA GLN A 116 -14.21 4.84 25.60
C GLN A 116 -15.68 4.99 25.20
N ASP A 117 -15.95 5.03 23.90
CA ASP A 117 -17.30 5.21 23.36
C ASP A 117 -18.16 3.94 23.49
N ASN A 118 -17.54 2.75 23.51
CA ASN A 118 -18.24 1.46 23.43
C ASN A 118 -18.08 0.58 24.68
N GLY A 119 -17.30 1.01 25.67
CA GLY A 119 -16.96 0.22 26.86
C GLY A 119 -15.88 -0.83 26.60
N GLY A 120 -15.45 -1.51 27.67
CA GLY A 120 -14.41 -2.55 27.59
C GLY A 120 -13.00 -2.00 27.36
N THR A 121 -12.71 -0.78 27.83
CA THR A 121 -11.36 -0.20 27.75
C THR A 121 -10.38 -1.08 28.53
N PRO A 122 -9.32 -1.61 27.88
CA PRO A 122 -8.31 -2.39 28.57
C PRO A 122 -7.50 -1.51 29.54
N SER A 123 -7.01 -2.12 30.60
CA SER A 123 -6.01 -1.52 31.47
C SER A 123 -4.68 -1.30 30.75
N ALA A 124 -3.82 -0.45 31.31
CA ALA A 124 -2.50 -0.19 30.75
C ALA A 124 -1.66 -1.48 30.63
N ASP A 125 -1.76 -2.39 31.61
CA ASP A 125 -1.05 -3.66 31.61
C ASP A 125 -1.54 -4.59 30.50
N GLU A 126 -2.85 -4.64 30.25
CA GLU A 126 -3.42 -5.41 29.15
C GLU A 126 -2.95 -4.88 27.79
N ILE A 127 -2.85 -3.57 27.61
CA ILE A 127 -2.36 -2.97 26.37
C ILE A 127 -0.88 -3.26 26.17
N LEU A 128 -0.06 -3.13 27.22
CA LEU A 128 1.35 -3.53 27.17
C LEU A 128 1.50 -5.00 26.81
N GLN A 129 0.64 -5.88 27.36
CA GLN A 129 0.65 -7.29 27.03
C GLN A 129 0.23 -7.54 25.56
N MET A 130 -0.77 -6.83 25.04
CA MET A 130 -1.14 -6.89 23.62
C MET A 130 0.03 -6.48 22.70
N ILE A 131 0.75 -5.42 23.04
CA ILE A 131 1.93 -4.97 22.29
C ILE A 131 3.03 -6.04 22.31
N ARG A 132 3.32 -6.63 23.48
CA ARG A 132 4.29 -7.72 23.60
C ARG A 132 3.90 -8.95 22.77
N ASN A 133 2.62 -9.33 22.81
CA ASN A 133 2.10 -10.46 22.03
C ASN A 133 2.26 -10.20 20.52
N ALA A 134 1.92 -8.99 20.06
CA ALA A 134 2.08 -8.60 18.66
C ALA A 134 3.56 -8.65 18.21
N ALA A 135 4.49 -8.17 19.06
CA ALA A 135 5.92 -8.22 18.78
C ALA A 135 6.47 -9.67 18.71
N GLN A 136 5.94 -10.58 19.52
CA GLN A 136 6.32 -12.00 19.50
C GLN A 136 5.81 -12.71 18.25
N SER A 137 4.57 -12.42 17.82
CA SER A 137 4.00 -12.99 16.59
C SER A 137 4.72 -12.53 15.31
N ALA A 138 5.39 -11.37 15.35
CA ALA A 138 6.14 -10.83 14.21
C ALA A 138 7.55 -11.42 14.03
N GLY A 139 7.99 -12.38 14.86
CA GLY A 139 9.31 -12.99 14.72
C GLY A 139 10.45 -12.31 15.51
N SER A 140 10.12 -11.76 16.69
CA SER A 140 11.02 -11.32 17.78
C SER A 140 11.85 -10.04 17.59
N ILE A 141 11.37 -8.95 18.20
CA ILE A 141 12.19 -7.87 18.75
C ILE A 141 12.17 -8.05 20.28
N SER A 142 13.33 -8.24 20.91
CA SER A 142 13.47 -8.12 22.37
C SER A 142 13.36 -6.65 22.75
N LEU A 143 12.40 -6.31 23.60
CA LEU A 143 12.30 -5.02 24.29
C LEU A 143 13.23 -4.98 25.51
#